data_AF-A0A6C0HK23-F1
#
_entry.id   AF-A0A6C0HK23-F1
#
_cell.length_a   1.000
_cell.length_b   1.000
_cell.length_c   1.000
_cell.angle_alpha   90.00
_cell.angle_beta   90.00
_cell.angle_gamma   90.00
#
_symmetry.space_group_name_H-M   'P 1'
#
loop_
_entity.id
_entity.type
_entity.pdbx_description
1 polymer ?
#
loop_
_entity_poly.entity_id
_entity_poly.type
_entity_poly.pdbx_seq_one_letter_code
_entity_poly.pdbx_strand_id
1 'polypeptide(L)'
;MNIFFLDWDPELCAQYHVDKHVVKMILESCQLLYTCHWTTSTGTPEYLASTPNGSGYKPTHRNHPCNIWLRESLDNYLWLLRLARALVDEYRFRYGSEKTHKCEEHLDWLSLVYPAGLESKGITAPRLAMPDEFKDPDPVKAYRAYYVGAKQKLIQYRKRSKPSFLE
;
A
#
# COMPACT_ATOMS: atom_id res chain seq x y z
N MET A 1 2.10 -9.30 6.06
CA MET A 1 1.79 -7.98 5.47
C MET A 1 2.71 -7.76 4.29
N ASN A 2 2.23 -7.20 3.18
CA ASN A 2 3.07 -6.87 2.04
C ASN A 2 2.40 -5.77 1.20
N ILE A 3 3.16 -4.86 0.60
CA ILE A 3 2.65 -3.82 -0.30
C ILE A 3 2.39 -4.37 -1.72
N PHE A 4 3.00 -5.50 -2.08
CA PHE A 4 2.91 -6.11 -3.42
C PHE A 4 3.23 -5.12 -4.55
N PHE A 5 4.50 -4.72 -4.62
CA PHE A 5 5.01 -3.72 -5.57
C PHE A 5 5.12 -4.32 -7.00
N LEU A 6 3.99 -4.44 -7.71
CA LEU A 6 3.86 -5.11 -9.01
C LEU A 6 4.20 -4.23 -10.22
N ASP A 7 4.29 -2.92 -10.01
CA ASP A 7 4.71 -1.93 -10.99
C ASP A 7 5.20 -0.67 -10.25
N TRP A 8 5.99 0.16 -10.93
CA TRP A 8 6.42 1.46 -10.40
C TRP A 8 5.32 2.51 -10.51
N ASP A 9 4.44 2.39 -11.52
CA ASP A 9 3.23 3.19 -11.61
C ASP A 9 2.20 2.65 -10.60
N PRO A 10 1.78 3.44 -9.58
CA PRO A 10 0.81 2.99 -8.59
C PRO A 10 -0.54 2.59 -9.19
N GLU A 11 -0.96 3.20 -10.31
CA GLU A 11 -2.20 2.85 -10.99
C GLU A 11 -2.07 1.47 -11.61
N LEU A 12 -1.06 1.23 -12.46
CA LEU A 12 -0.80 -0.10 -13.02
C LEU A 12 -0.59 -1.15 -11.92
N CYS A 13 0.11 -0.79 -10.86
CA CYS A 13 0.32 -1.66 -9.71
C CYS A 13 -1.01 -2.08 -9.07
N ALA A 14 -1.95 -1.15 -8.82
CA ALA A 14 -3.28 -1.46 -8.32
C ALA A 14 -4.06 -2.37 -9.28
N GLN A 15 -3.99 -2.10 -10.58
CA GLN A 15 -4.62 -2.91 -11.63
C GLN A 15 -4.09 -4.35 -11.66
N TYR A 16 -2.81 -4.54 -11.34
CA TYR A 16 -2.18 -5.85 -11.28
C TYR A 16 -2.49 -6.62 -10.00
N HIS A 17 -3.05 -6.01 -8.96
CA HIS A 17 -3.48 -6.75 -7.78
C HIS A 17 -4.59 -7.74 -8.12
N VAL A 18 -4.50 -8.95 -7.56
CA VAL A 18 -5.60 -9.92 -7.62
C VAL A 18 -6.80 -9.40 -6.83
N ASP A 19 -8.00 -9.82 -7.18
CA ASP A 19 -9.27 -9.40 -6.57
C ASP A 19 -9.23 -9.37 -5.04
N LYS A 20 -8.75 -10.44 -4.41
CA LYS A 20 -8.65 -10.52 -2.95
C LYS A 20 -7.73 -9.46 -2.36
N HIS A 21 -6.65 -9.13 -3.06
CA HIS A 21 -5.71 -8.10 -2.61
C HIS A 21 -6.24 -6.70 -2.88
N VAL A 22 -6.98 -6.45 -3.97
CA VAL A 22 -7.66 -5.15 -4.19
C VAL A 22 -8.49 -4.75 -2.97
N VAL A 23 -9.30 -5.68 -2.44
CA VAL A 23 -10.13 -5.41 -1.25
C VAL A 23 -9.27 -5.26 0.01
N LYS A 24 -8.33 -6.18 0.24
CA LYS A 24 -7.57 -6.24 1.51
C LYS A 24 -6.55 -5.13 1.65
N MET A 25 -5.90 -4.74 0.54
CA MET A 25 -4.74 -3.87 0.56
C MET A 25 -5.08 -2.40 0.82
N ILE A 26 -6.33 -1.99 0.65
CA ILE A 26 -6.75 -0.62 0.98
C ILE A 26 -6.61 -0.38 2.49
N LEU A 27 -7.20 -1.26 3.32
CA LEU A 27 -7.09 -1.16 4.78
C LEU A 27 -5.64 -1.36 5.26
N GLU A 28 -4.95 -2.37 4.72
CA GLU A 28 -3.56 -2.65 5.09
C GLU A 28 -2.64 -1.47 4.78
N SER A 29 -2.78 -0.84 3.61
CA SER A 29 -2.00 0.35 3.24
C SER A 29 -2.32 1.52 4.15
N CYS A 30 -3.60 1.78 4.45
CA CYS A 30 -4.00 2.84 5.36
C CYS A 30 -3.44 2.64 6.77
N GLN A 31 -3.39 1.41 7.27
CA GLN A 31 -2.77 1.08 8.56
C GLN A 31 -1.26 1.31 8.56
N LEU A 32 -0.57 1.00 7.45
CA LEU A 32 0.86 1.28 7.31
C LEU A 32 1.14 2.79 7.28
N LEU A 33 0.33 3.56 6.55
CA LEU A 33 0.40 5.02 6.49
C LEU A 33 0.19 5.65 7.88
N TYR A 34 -0.85 5.24 8.62
CA TYR A 34 -1.00 5.70 10.01
C TYR A 34 0.17 5.29 10.91
N THR A 35 0.68 4.07 10.75
CA THR A 35 1.86 3.64 11.52
C THR A 35 3.06 4.53 11.26
N CYS A 36 3.21 5.06 10.03
CA CYS A 36 4.22 6.07 9.71
C CYS A 36 4.08 7.30 10.62
N HIS A 37 2.90 7.94 10.65
CA HIS A 37 2.61 9.08 11.52
C HIS A 37 2.93 8.83 12.99
N TRP A 38 2.48 7.68 13.51
CA TRP A 38 2.72 7.30 14.89
C TRP A 38 4.19 7.04 15.23
N THR A 39 5.00 6.68 14.24
CA THR A 39 6.40 6.28 14.47
C THR A 39 7.39 7.41 14.24
N THR A 40 7.11 8.32 13.30
CA THR A 40 8.01 9.45 13.01
C THR A 40 7.81 10.65 13.93
N SER A 41 6.67 10.73 14.62
CA SER A 41 6.38 11.84 15.53
C SER A 41 7.15 11.69 16.84
N THR A 42 7.68 12.81 17.36
CA THR A 42 8.25 12.87 18.72
C THR A 42 7.11 12.97 19.74
N GLY A 43 6.88 11.91 20.50
CA GLY A 43 5.78 11.85 21.47
C GLY A 43 4.44 11.48 20.83
N THR A 44 3.33 11.78 21.51
CA THR A 44 1.98 11.49 21.02
C THR A 44 1.59 12.52 19.95
N PRO A 45 1.33 12.12 18.68
CA PRO A 45 0.90 13.05 17.64
C PRO A 45 -0.55 13.51 17.86
N GLU A 46 -0.73 14.61 18.59
CA GLU A 46 -2.05 15.18 18.93
C GLU A 46 -2.91 15.48 17.69
N TYR A 47 -2.27 15.83 16.57
CA TYR A 47 -2.97 16.08 15.30
C TYR A 47 -3.75 14.87 14.78
N LEU A 48 -3.44 13.64 15.23
CA LEU A 48 -4.22 12.45 14.87
C LEU A 48 -5.64 12.47 15.47
N ALA A 49 -5.91 13.32 16.46
CA ALA A 49 -7.26 13.57 16.96
C ALA A 49 -8.19 14.18 15.89
N SER A 50 -7.63 14.77 14.83
CA SER A 50 -8.38 15.35 13.70
C SER A 50 -8.70 14.36 12.57
N THR A 51 -8.28 13.10 12.71
CA THR A 51 -8.58 12.04 11.73
C THR A 51 -10.07 11.69 11.71
N PRO A 52 -10.59 11.04 10.64
CA PRO A 52 -12.02 10.71 10.55
C PRO A 52 -12.58 9.91 11.73
N ASN A 53 -11.77 9.03 12.33
CA ASN A 53 -12.15 8.25 13.50
C ASN A 53 -11.64 8.85 14.84
N GLY A 54 -11.17 10.09 14.83
CA GLY A 54 -10.70 10.83 16.01
C GLY A 54 -9.41 10.30 16.65
N SER A 55 -8.74 9.33 16.05
CA SER A 55 -7.52 8.74 16.63
C SER A 55 -6.55 8.12 15.62
N GLY A 56 -6.89 8.04 14.34
CA GLY A 56 -6.18 7.27 13.33
C GLY A 56 -6.28 5.77 13.58
N TYR A 57 -5.72 4.96 12.68
CA TYR A 57 -5.57 3.54 12.96
C TYR A 57 -4.43 3.29 13.95
N LYS A 58 -4.63 2.34 14.86
CA LYS A 58 -3.60 1.94 15.81
C LYS A 58 -2.35 1.44 15.06
N PRO A 59 -1.14 1.73 15.56
CA PRO A 59 0.10 1.28 14.94
C PRO A 59 0.15 -0.24 14.75
N THR A 60 0.54 -0.69 13.56
CA THR A 60 0.76 -2.12 13.26
C THR A 60 2.06 -2.28 12.49
N HIS A 61 2.70 -3.45 12.54
CA HIS A 61 3.83 -3.76 11.66
C HIS A 61 4.99 -2.74 11.70
N ARG A 62 5.23 -2.06 12.83
CA ARG A 62 6.25 -0.99 12.95
C ARG A 62 7.63 -1.43 12.48
N ASN A 63 8.03 -2.66 12.78
CA ASN A 63 9.35 -3.20 12.44
C ASN A 63 9.31 -4.07 11.17
N HIS A 64 8.17 -4.15 10.49
CA HIS A 64 8.04 -4.91 9.26
C HIS A 64 8.81 -4.21 8.13
N PRO A 65 9.50 -4.94 7.23
CA PRO A 65 10.31 -4.33 6.16
C PRO A 65 9.54 -3.28 5.35
N CYS A 66 8.28 -3.54 4.98
CA CYS A 66 7.48 -2.57 4.24
C CYS A 66 7.20 -1.26 5.02
N ASN A 67 7.03 -1.30 6.34
CA ASN A 67 6.82 -0.07 7.12
C ASN A 67 8.14 0.65 7.38
N ILE A 68 9.26 -0.08 7.49
CA ILE A 68 10.59 0.50 7.52
C ILE A 68 10.82 1.29 6.22
N TRP A 69 10.63 0.67 5.06
CA TRP A 69 10.70 1.32 3.75
C TRP A 69 9.82 2.57 3.67
N LEU A 70 8.56 2.45 4.10
CA LEU A 70 7.62 3.56 4.07
C LEU A 70 8.13 4.81 4.81
N ARG A 71 8.88 4.60 5.91
CA ARG A 71 9.44 5.66 6.76
C ARG A 71 10.84 6.12 6.34
N GLU A 72 11.43 5.53 5.30
CA GLU A 72 12.74 5.96 4.80
C GLU A 72 12.65 7.31 4.07
N SER A 73 11.50 7.62 3.45
CA SER A 73 11.31 8.83 2.64
C SER A 73 9.84 9.20 2.52
N LEU A 74 9.54 10.50 2.49
CA LEU A 74 8.20 11.02 2.18
C LEU A 74 7.73 10.55 0.79
N ASP A 75 8.64 10.36 -0.16
CA ASP A 75 8.30 9.87 -1.50
C ASP A 75 7.77 8.43 -1.48
N ASN A 76 8.28 7.58 -0.57
CA ASN A 76 7.75 6.23 -0.35
C ASN A 76 6.34 6.28 0.25
N TYR A 77 6.14 7.18 1.22
CA TYR A 77 4.82 7.45 1.80
C TYR A 77 3.81 7.89 0.75
N LEU A 78 4.17 8.86 -0.10
CA LEU A 78 3.33 9.36 -1.18
C LEU A 78 3.09 8.30 -2.26
N TRP A 79 4.05 7.43 -2.53
CA TRP A 79 3.85 6.29 -3.44
C TRP A 79 2.81 5.32 -2.90
N LEU A 80 2.90 4.91 -1.62
CA LEU A 80 1.91 4.01 -1.02
C LEU A 80 0.53 4.67 -0.91
N LEU A 81 0.47 5.97 -0.61
CA LEU A 81 -0.79 6.72 -0.59
C LEU A 81 -1.46 6.73 -1.98
N ARG A 82 -0.68 6.95 -3.05
CA ARG A 82 -1.17 6.88 -4.43
C ARG A 82 -1.65 5.47 -4.79
N LEU A 83 -0.90 4.44 -4.41
CA LEU A 83 -1.32 3.04 -4.61
C LEU A 83 -2.64 2.76 -3.87
N ALA A 84 -2.77 3.20 -2.62
CA ALA A 84 -3.98 2.98 -1.83
C ALA A 84 -5.22 3.65 -2.44
N ARG A 85 -5.07 4.86 -3.01
CA ARG A 85 -6.13 5.53 -3.78
C ARG A 85 -6.45 4.79 -5.08
N ALA A 86 -5.44 4.41 -5.85
CA ALA A 86 -5.63 3.62 -7.07
C ALA A 86 -6.32 2.28 -6.78
N LEU A 87 -6.06 1.66 -5.63
CA LEU A 87 -6.76 0.44 -5.19
C LEU A 87 -8.24 0.70 -4.86
N VAL A 88 -8.61 1.88 -4.36
CA VAL A 88 -10.02 2.27 -4.18
C VAL A 88 -10.72 2.39 -5.53
N ASP A 89 -10.08 3.04 -6.50
CA ASP A 89 -10.64 3.18 -7.85
C ASP A 89 -10.74 1.82 -8.55
N GLU A 90 -9.73 0.96 -8.35
CA GLU A 90 -9.75 -0.42 -8.80
C GLU A 90 -10.89 -1.22 -8.14
N TYR A 91 -11.10 -1.03 -6.83
CA TYR A 91 -12.19 -1.67 -6.10
C TYR A 91 -13.54 -1.25 -6.67
N ARG A 92 -13.77 0.04 -6.94
CA ARG A 92 -14.99 0.53 -7.59
C ARG A 92 -15.18 -0.06 -8.97
N PHE A 93 -14.12 -0.07 -9.78
CA PHE A 93 -14.16 -0.64 -11.12
C PHE A 93 -14.59 -2.12 -11.08
N ARG A 94 -13.96 -2.93 -10.23
CA ARG A 94 -14.22 -4.38 -10.14
C ARG A 94 -15.54 -4.70 -9.46
N TYR A 95 -15.90 -4.01 -8.39
CA TYR A 95 -16.99 -4.41 -7.49
C TYR A 95 -18.26 -3.54 -7.56
N GLY A 96 -18.22 -2.39 -8.24
CA GLY A 96 -19.35 -1.46 -8.42
C GLY A 96 -18.94 -0.01 -8.13
N SER A 97 -19.26 0.92 -9.04
CA SER A 97 -18.87 2.33 -8.91
C SER A 97 -19.53 3.05 -7.73
N GLU A 98 -20.65 2.51 -7.25
CA GLU A 98 -21.39 2.97 -6.07
C GLU A 98 -20.78 2.50 -4.75
N LYS A 99 -19.76 1.63 -4.78
CA LYS A 99 -19.11 1.12 -3.58
C LYS A 99 -18.16 2.17 -3.01
N THR A 100 -18.30 2.42 -1.70
CA THR A 100 -17.39 3.25 -0.93
C THR A 100 -16.62 2.38 0.05
N HIS A 101 -15.31 2.57 0.11
CA HIS A 101 -14.46 1.92 1.10
C HIS A 101 -14.28 2.84 2.32
N LYS A 102 -14.38 2.29 3.54
CA LYS A 102 -14.28 3.10 4.78
C LYS A 102 -12.96 3.84 4.93
N CYS A 103 -11.90 3.37 4.29
CA CYS A 103 -10.60 4.05 4.35
C CYS A 103 -10.50 5.27 3.43
N GLU A 104 -11.48 5.56 2.57
CA GLU A 104 -11.38 6.69 1.63
C GLU A 104 -11.23 8.04 2.35
N GLU A 105 -12.10 8.32 3.32
CA GLU A 105 -12.00 9.53 4.16
C GLU A 105 -10.65 9.61 4.89
N HIS A 106 -10.08 8.45 5.25
CA HIS A 106 -8.76 8.38 5.86
C HIS A 106 -7.66 8.70 4.85
N LEU A 107 -7.74 8.18 3.62
CA LEU A 107 -6.79 8.48 2.55
C LEU A 107 -6.85 9.96 2.15
N ASP A 108 -8.04 10.58 2.19
CA ASP A 108 -8.20 12.01 1.98
C ASP A 108 -7.49 12.81 3.06
N TRP A 109 -7.72 12.47 4.32
CA TRP A 109 -6.99 13.10 5.43
C TRP A 109 -5.47 12.88 5.32
N LEU A 110 -5.02 11.66 5.03
CA LEU A 110 -3.61 11.28 4.87
C LEU A 110 -2.93 11.97 3.68
N SER A 111 -3.70 12.51 2.74
CA SER A 111 -3.21 13.31 1.61
C SER A 111 -3.03 14.79 1.93
N LEU A 112 -3.64 15.27 3.02
CA LEU A 112 -3.58 16.65 3.47
C LEU A 112 -2.62 16.83 4.64
N VAL A 113 -2.47 15.80 5.46
CA VAL A 113 -1.60 15.82 6.65
C VAL A 113 -0.50 14.78 6.47
N TYR A 114 0.74 15.25 6.41
CA TYR A 114 1.91 14.39 6.26
C TYR A 114 2.57 14.06 7.60
N PRO A 115 3.26 12.91 7.72
CA PRO A 115 3.93 12.51 8.94
C PRO A 115 5.03 13.51 9.31
N ALA A 116 4.93 14.09 10.51
CA ALA A 116 5.95 15.01 11.03
C ALA A 116 7.32 14.31 11.07
N GLY A 117 8.36 15.04 10.65
CA GLY A 117 9.75 14.55 10.66
C GLY A 117 10.12 13.58 9.53
N LEU A 118 9.20 13.27 8.60
CA LEU A 118 9.54 12.48 7.43
C LEU A 118 10.01 13.38 6.28
N GLU A 119 11.30 13.30 5.97
CA GLU A 119 11.91 14.07 4.89
C GLU A 119 11.70 13.41 3.52
N SER A 120 11.62 14.22 2.47
CA SER A 120 11.69 13.72 1.08
C SER A 120 13.15 13.41 0.73
N LYS A 121 13.42 12.16 0.36
CA LYS A 121 14.75 11.65 -0.02
C LYS A 121 14.74 10.99 -1.39
N GLY A 122 13.65 11.15 -2.15
CA GLY A 122 13.36 10.36 -3.33
C GLY A 122 12.80 8.98 -2.98
N ILE A 123 12.30 8.28 -4.00
CA ILE A 123 11.83 6.90 -3.85
C ILE A 123 13.04 6.00 -3.52
N THR A 124 12.98 5.26 -2.41
CA THR A 124 14.03 4.30 -2.05
C THR A 124 13.64 2.89 -2.51
N ALA A 125 14.60 1.97 -2.56
CA ALA A 125 14.37 0.61 -3.00
C ALA A 125 13.28 -0.11 -2.16
N PRO A 126 12.15 -0.54 -2.77
CA PRO A 126 11.11 -1.30 -2.08
C PRO A 126 11.68 -2.54 -1.38
N ARG A 127 11.24 -2.77 -0.13
CA ARG A 127 11.70 -3.93 0.64
C ARG A 127 10.99 -5.20 0.20
N LEU A 128 11.77 -6.24 -0.12
CA LEU A 128 11.26 -7.54 -0.54
C LEU A 128 10.78 -8.38 0.65
N ALA A 129 9.55 -8.13 1.10
CA ALA A 129 8.91 -8.88 2.19
C ALA A 129 8.36 -10.25 1.71
N MET A 130 9.26 -11.10 1.21
CA MET A 130 8.94 -12.38 0.57
C MET A 130 10.04 -13.43 0.86
N PRO A 131 9.78 -14.73 0.64
CA PRO A 131 10.81 -15.78 0.73
C PRO A 131 11.99 -15.54 -0.21
N ASP A 132 13.18 -16.04 0.17
CA ASP A 132 14.44 -15.76 -0.54
C ASP A 132 14.43 -16.23 -1.99
N GLU A 133 13.75 -17.33 -2.28
CA GLU A 133 13.62 -17.91 -3.63
C GLU A 133 12.93 -16.98 -4.66
N PHE A 134 12.19 -15.96 -4.20
CA PHE A 134 11.54 -14.97 -5.07
C PHE A 134 12.28 -13.63 -5.13
N LYS A 135 13.34 -13.43 -4.34
CA LYS A 135 14.04 -12.15 -4.29
C LYS A 135 14.83 -11.92 -5.58
N ASP A 136 14.77 -10.69 -6.07
CA ASP A 136 15.50 -10.22 -7.24
C ASP A 136 15.90 -8.76 -6.98
N PRO A 137 17.07 -8.29 -7.47
CA PRO A 137 17.45 -6.87 -7.38
C PRO A 137 16.40 -5.92 -7.96
N ASP A 138 15.64 -6.35 -8.96
CA ASP A 138 14.46 -5.63 -9.44
C ASP A 138 13.23 -6.00 -8.58
N PRO A 139 12.69 -5.04 -7.79
CA PRO A 139 11.54 -5.31 -6.93
C PRO A 139 10.30 -5.72 -7.72
N VAL A 140 10.07 -5.15 -8.91
CA VAL A 140 8.88 -5.48 -9.72
C VAL A 140 8.97 -6.92 -10.19
N LYS A 141 10.15 -7.34 -10.67
CA LYS A 141 10.40 -8.73 -11.06
C LYS A 141 10.21 -9.68 -9.88
N ALA A 142 10.78 -9.35 -8.71
CA ALA A 142 10.63 -10.15 -7.50
C ALA A 142 9.16 -10.33 -7.08
N TYR A 143 8.39 -9.23 -7.09
CA TYR A 143 6.98 -9.26 -6.70
C TYR A 143 6.09 -9.99 -7.70
N ARG A 144 6.34 -9.85 -9.00
CA ARG A 144 5.65 -10.61 -10.05
C ARG A 144 5.95 -12.11 -9.90
N ALA A 145 7.20 -12.50 -9.71
CA ALA A 145 7.59 -13.88 -9.44
C ALA A 145 6.91 -14.43 -8.18
N TYR A 146 6.85 -13.64 -7.10
CA TYR A 146 6.15 -14.03 -5.88
C TYR A 146 4.64 -14.23 -6.09
N TYR A 147 4.00 -13.41 -6.92
CA TYR A 147 2.60 -13.59 -7.33
C TYR A 147 2.42 -14.90 -8.11
N VAL A 148 3.25 -15.13 -9.13
CA VAL A 148 3.21 -16.31 -9.99
C VAL A 148 3.47 -17.59 -9.20
N GLY A 149 4.46 -17.62 -8.31
CA GLY A 149 4.85 -18.84 -7.61
C GLY A 149 4.03 -19.13 -6.35
N ALA A 150 3.69 -18.11 -5.57
CA ALA A 150 3.14 -18.30 -4.22
C ALA A 150 1.70 -17.81 -4.05
N LYS A 151 1.12 -17.12 -5.04
CA LYS A 151 -0.24 -16.56 -4.97
C LYS A 151 -1.21 -17.15 -6.00
N GLN A 152 -0.85 -18.22 -6.70
CA GLN A 152 -1.68 -18.86 -7.73
C GLN A 152 -3.12 -19.12 -7.29
N LYS A 153 -3.31 -19.64 -6.08
CA LYS A 153 -4.64 -19.95 -5.51
C LYS A 153 -5.54 -18.73 -5.31
N LEU A 154 -4.97 -17.52 -5.37
CA LEU A 154 -5.67 -16.25 -5.21
C LEU A 154 -5.87 -15.52 -6.55
N ILE A 155 -5.34 -16.04 -7.66
CA ILE A 155 -5.39 -15.40 -8.98
C ILE A 155 -6.84 -15.40 -9.49
N GLN A 156 -7.50 -14.27 -9.28
CA GLN A 156 -8.81 -13.94 -9.81
C GLN A 156 -8.80 -12.45 -10.17
N TYR A 157 -9.36 -12.13 -11.34
CA TYR A 157 -9.48 -10.77 -11.86
C TYR A 157 -10.90 -10.56 -12.37
N ARG A 158 -11.67 -9.74 -11.66
CA ARG A 158 -13.03 -9.36 -12.03
C ARG A 158 -13.00 -8.12 -12.92
N LYS A 159 -13.73 -8.16 -14.04
CA LYS A 159 -13.86 -7.03 -15.01
C LYS A 159 -12.53 -6.51 -15.58
N ARG A 160 -11.41 -7.19 -15.29
CA ARG A 160 -10.07 -6.81 -15.72
C ARG A 160 -9.37 -7.99 -16.36
N SER A 161 -8.57 -7.73 -17.38
CA SER A 161 -7.68 -8.72 -17.97
C SER A 161 -6.62 -9.14 -16.96
N LYS A 162 -6.19 -10.41 -17.05
CA LYS A 162 -5.02 -10.87 -16.30
C LYS A 162 -3.79 -10.13 -16.84
N PRO A 163 -2.84 -9.73 -15.97
CA PRO A 163 -1.56 -9.21 -16.41
C PRO A 163 -0.78 -10.26 -17.20
N SER A 164 -0.02 -9.83 -18.21
CA SER A 164 0.76 -10.72 -19.08
C SER A 164 1.82 -11.55 -18.35
N PHE A 165 2.31 -11.10 -17.19
CA PHE A 165 3.26 -11.86 -16.38
C PHE A 165 2.61 -13.04 -15.63
N LEU A 166 1.28 -13.20 -15.67
CA LEU A 166 0.54 -14.34 -15.13
C LEU A 166 0.07 -15.32 -16.21
N GLU A 167 0.39 -15.06 -17.48
CA GLU A 167 0.06 -15.93 -18.61
C GLU A 167 1.02 -17.11 -18.76
#